data_AF-A0A0P6X1W5-F1
#
_entry.id   AF-A0A0P6X1W5-F1
#
_cell.length_a   1.000
_cell.length_b   1.000
_cell.length_c   1.000
_cell.angle_alpha   90.00
_cell.angle_beta   90.00
_cell.angle_gamma   90.00
#
_symmetry.space_group_name_H-M   'P 1'
#
loop_
_entity.id
_entity.type
_entity.pdbx_description
1 polymer ?
#
loop_
_entity_poly.entity_id
_entity_poly.type
_entity_poly.pdbx_seq_one_letter_code
_entity_poly.pdbx_strand_id
1 'polypeptide(L)'
;MNNIIDQGIIATVDGELSLSLIPWNKHATCEGVFLKHLIKGEQTGGKFSCHLVKVQAGCQISDHIHPENWELHEVVSGEAIGIIENRQISYEPGTCAVIPQGKIHRVVAGDQDLYIMAKFIPALL
;
A
#
# COMPACT_ATOMS: atom_id res chain seq x y z
N MET A 1 -15.90 0.80 13.63
CA MET A 1 -16.34 0.91 12.22
C MET A 1 -16.26 -0.48 11.61
N ASN A 2 -17.28 -0.92 10.87
CA ASN A 2 -17.23 -2.22 10.17
C ASN A 2 -16.09 -2.16 9.15
N ASN A 3 -15.08 -3.00 9.36
CA ASN A 3 -13.82 -2.96 8.64
C ASN A 3 -13.98 -3.64 7.28
N ILE A 4 -14.64 -2.95 6.33
CA ILE A 4 -14.96 -3.45 4.98
C ILE A 4 -13.77 -3.35 3.99
N ILE A 5 -12.64 -2.82 4.45
CA ILE A 5 -11.50 -2.41 3.61
C ILE A 5 -10.95 -3.58 2.79
N ASP A 6 -10.94 -4.79 3.35
CA ASP A 6 -10.43 -5.98 2.69
C ASP A 6 -11.51 -6.97 2.24
N GLN A 7 -12.77 -6.52 2.22
CA GLN A 7 -13.97 -7.28 1.81
C GLN A 7 -14.60 -6.78 0.50
N GLY A 8 -14.00 -5.76 -0.14
CA GLY A 8 -14.46 -5.24 -1.43
C GLY A 8 -14.27 -6.22 -2.59
N ILE A 9 -14.36 -5.70 -3.81
CA ILE A 9 -14.13 -6.45 -5.05
C ILE A 9 -13.14 -5.73 -5.95
N ILE A 10 -12.40 -6.49 -6.76
CA ILE A 10 -11.75 -6.00 -7.98
C ILE A 10 -12.65 -6.38 -9.15
N ALA A 11 -13.11 -5.40 -9.91
CA ALA A 11 -13.90 -5.63 -11.12
C ALA A 11 -13.05 -5.36 -12.37
N THR A 12 -13.11 -6.28 -13.33
CA THR A 12 -12.47 -6.17 -14.65
C THR A 12 -13.50 -6.48 -15.74
N VAL A 13 -13.11 -6.30 -17.01
CA VAL A 13 -13.95 -6.72 -18.15
C VAL A 13 -14.17 -8.23 -18.20
N ASP A 14 -13.32 -9.01 -17.54
CA ASP A 14 -13.34 -10.47 -17.54
C ASP A 14 -14.04 -11.06 -16.30
N GLY A 15 -14.41 -10.22 -15.33
CA GLY A 15 -15.17 -10.64 -14.15
C GLY A 15 -14.82 -9.87 -12.87
N GLU A 16 -15.20 -10.45 -11.73
CA GLU A 16 -14.96 -9.87 -10.41
C GLU A 16 -14.20 -10.84 -9.50
N LEU A 17 -13.32 -10.30 -8.67
CA LEU A 17 -12.59 -11.03 -7.64
C LEU A 17 -12.84 -10.39 -6.28
N SER A 18 -13.34 -11.17 -5.32
CA SER A 18 -13.49 -10.70 -3.95
C SER A 18 -12.14 -10.52 -3.27
N LEU A 19 -11.94 -9.37 -2.62
CA LEU A 19 -10.74 -9.09 -1.83
C LEU A 19 -10.61 -10.05 -0.65
N SER A 20 -11.72 -10.58 -0.12
CA SER A 20 -11.69 -11.53 1.00
C SER A 20 -11.05 -12.87 0.64
N LEU A 21 -11.00 -13.20 -0.66
CA LEU A 21 -10.35 -14.42 -1.16
C LEU A 21 -8.85 -14.24 -1.43
N ILE A 22 -8.37 -12.99 -1.46
CA ILE A 22 -6.94 -12.70 -1.65
C ILE A 22 -6.24 -12.80 -0.29
N PRO A 23 -5.23 -13.68 -0.14
CA PRO A 23 -4.54 -13.86 1.13
C PRO A 23 -3.67 -12.64 1.47
N TRP A 24 -3.54 -12.38 2.77
CA TRP A 24 -2.51 -11.50 3.30
C TRP A 24 -1.16 -12.19 3.28
N ASN A 25 -0.15 -11.52 2.72
CA ASN A 25 1.24 -11.98 2.69
C ASN A 25 2.04 -11.14 3.68
N LYS A 26 2.83 -11.77 4.54
CA LYS A 26 3.77 -11.04 5.41
C LYS A 26 4.85 -10.39 4.56
N HIS A 27 5.20 -9.14 4.85
CA HIS A 27 6.36 -8.51 4.24
C HIS A 27 7.63 -9.26 4.68
N ALA A 28 8.57 -9.47 3.75
CA ALA A 28 9.73 -10.32 3.99
C ALA A 28 10.64 -9.80 5.11
N THR A 29 10.72 -8.47 5.27
CA THR A 29 11.68 -7.82 6.16
C THR A 29 11.08 -6.81 7.14
N CYS A 30 9.81 -6.43 6.96
CA CYS A 30 9.17 -5.42 7.81
C CYS A 30 8.18 -6.12 8.73
N GLU A 31 8.53 -6.21 10.00
CA GLU A 31 7.66 -6.78 11.03
C GLU A 31 6.34 -6.00 11.10
N GLY A 32 5.23 -6.73 11.24
CA GLY A 32 3.90 -6.16 11.31
C GLY A 32 3.38 -5.54 10.01
N VAL A 33 4.08 -5.72 8.89
CA VAL A 33 3.63 -5.27 7.56
C VAL A 33 3.09 -6.47 6.76
N PHE A 34 1.91 -6.29 6.18
CA PHE A 34 1.23 -7.31 5.39
C PHE A 34 0.68 -6.72 4.09
N LEU A 35 0.65 -7.52 3.02
CA LEU A 35 0.20 -7.09 1.70
C LEU A 35 -0.82 -8.07 1.12
N LYS A 36 -1.95 -7.57 0.62
CA LYS A 36 -2.74 -8.24 -0.41
C LYS A 36 -2.33 -7.69 -1.77
N HIS A 37 -1.86 -8.54 -2.67
CA HIS A 37 -1.58 -8.15 -4.05
C HIS A 37 -2.90 -8.11 -4.84
N LEU A 38 -3.54 -6.94 -4.88
CA LEU A 38 -4.87 -6.78 -5.49
C LEU A 38 -4.80 -6.87 -7.01
N ILE A 39 -3.88 -6.11 -7.60
CA ILE A 39 -3.64 -6.09 -9.05
C ILE A 39 -2.14 -6.30 -9.26
N LYS A 40 -1.79 -7.31 -10.05
CA LYS A 40 -0.41 -7.62 -10.45
C LYS A 40 -0.13 -7.16 -11.87
N GLY A 41 1.14 -7.04 -12.22
CA GLY A 41 1.62 -6.57 -13.52
C GLY A 41 1.16 -7.46 -14.66
N GLU A 42 1.04 -8.77 -14.44
CA GLU A 42 0.50 -9.71 -15.44
C GLU A 42 -0.92 -9.32 -15.88
N GLN A 43 -1.73 -8.74 -14.99
CA GLN A 43 -3.11 -8.31 -15.29
C GLN A 43 -3.17 -6.98 -16.04
N THR A 44 -2.09 -6.18 -16.00
CA THR A 44 -2.06 -4.82 -16.58
C THR A 44 -1.07 -4.69 -17.72
N GLY A 45 -0.42 -5.79 -18.13
CA GLY A 45 0.69 -5.76 -19.09
C GLY A 45 1.88 -4.95 -18.58
N GLY A 46 2.14 -4.99 -17.27
CA GLY A 46 3.24 -4.28 -16.61
C GLY A 46 3.01 -2.79 -16.38
N LYS A 47 1.83 -2.25 -16.73
CA LYS A 47 1.55 -0.80 -16.69
C LYS A 47 1.39 -0.26 -15.27
N PHE A 48 0.77 -1.04 -14.39
CA PHE A 48 0.67 -0.71 -12.96
C PHE A 48 0.39 -1.95 -12.11
N SER A 49 0.71 -1.88 -10.82
CA SER A 49 0.24 -2.83 -9.82
C SER A 49 -0.46 -2.08 -8.69
N CYS A 50 -1.30 -2.77 -7.94
CA CYS A 50 -2.02 -2.22 -6.78
C CYS A 50 -1.99 -3.22 -5.63
N HIS A 51 -1.66 -2.74 -4.44
CA HIS A 51 -1.55 -3.56 -3.23
C HIS A 51 -2.29 -2.89 -2.08
N LEU A 52 -3.06 -3.67 -1.33
CA LEU A 52 -3.55 -3.23 -0.03
C LEU A 52 -2.49 -3.59 1.00
N VAL A 53 -1.89 -2.58 1.61
CA VAL A 53 -0.86 -2.69 2.62
C VAL A 53 -1.48 -2.44 3.98
N LYS A 54 -1.21 -3.34 4.92
CA LYS A 54 -1.53 -3.17 6.34
C LYS A 54 -0.23 -2.99 7.11
N VAL A 55 -0.15 -1.98 7.95
CA VAL A 55 0.92 -1.79 8.93
C VAL A 55 0.29 -1.87 10.31
N GLN A 56 0.72 -2.82 11.13
CA GLN A 56 0.22 -2.94 12.50
C GLN A 56 0.56 -1.71 13.35
N ALA A 57 -0.28 -1.40 14.34
CA ALA A 57 -0.01 -0.35 15.31
C ALA A 57 1.41 -0.44 15.89
N GLY A 58 2.13 0.69 15.92
CA GLY A 58 3.52 0.77 16.39
C GLY A 58 4.58 0.15 15.47
N CYS A 59 4.19 -0.48 14.35
CA CYS A 59 5.12 -1.00 13.35
C CYS A 59 5.43 0.05 12.26
N GLN A 60 6.37 -0.29 11.38
CA GLN A 60 6.76 0.59 10.28
C GLN A 60 7.05 -0.18 9.00
N ILE A 61 6.83 0.50 7.87
CA ILE A 61 7.52 0.21 6.63
C ILE A 61 8.84 0.98 6.72
N SER A 62 9.95 0.26 6.91
CA SER A 62 11.29 0.84 7.07
C SER A 62 11.75 1.61 5.82
N ASP A 63 12.82 2.38 5.94
CA ASP A 63 13.39 3.10 4.79
C ASP A 63 13.65 2.15 3.62
N HIS A 64 13.07 2.50 2.47
CA HIS A 64 13.22 1.76 1.23
C HIS A 64 13.11 2.70 0.03
N ILE A 65 13.41 2.15 -1.15
CA ILE A 65 13.48 2.89 -2.42
C ILE A 65 12.98 1.99 -3.55
N HIS A 66 12.16 2.57 -4.43
CA HIS A 66 11.79 1.96 -5.71
C HIS A 66 12.49 2.74 -6.83
N PRO A 67 13.55 2.20 -7.45
CA PRO A 67 14.34 2.94 -8.44
C PRO A 67 13.55 3.23 -9.71
N GLU A 68 12.69 2.30 -10.11
CA GLU A 68 12.01 2.32 -11.40
C GLU A 68 10.52 2.69 -11.32
N ASN A 69 9.93 2.77 -10.12
CA ASN A 69 8.49 2.93 -9.96
C ASN A 69 8.14 4.29 -9.36
N TRP A 70 7.21 5.01 -10.00
CA TRP A 70 6.40 5.97 -9.29
C TRP A 70 5.48 5.22 -8.34
N GLU A 71 5.27 5.78 -7.17
CA GLU A 71 4.42 5.16 -6.17
C GLU A 71 3.38 6.15 -5.64
N LEU A 72 2.15 5.66 -5.50
CA LEU A 72 1.04 6.40 -4.93
C LEU A 72 0.51 5.65 -3.73
N HIS A 73 0.62 6.26 -2.55
CA HIS A 73 -0.06 5.83 -1.35
C HIS A 73 -1.39 6.56 -1.21
N GLU A 74 -2.48 5.81 -1.04
CA GLU A 74 -3.77 6.35 -0.63
C GLU A 74 -4.15 5.73 0.72
N VAL A 75 -4.19 6.55 1.77
CA VAL A 75 -4.55 6.09 3.12
C VAL A 75 -6.06 5.88 3.17
N VAL A 76 -6.48 4.67 3.50
CA VAL A 76 -7.90 4.29 3.56
C VAL A 76 -8.42 4.09 4.99
N SER A 77 -7.53 3.86 5.96
CA SER A 77 -7.86 3.79 7.39
C SER A 77 -6.61 3.88 8.26
N GLY A 78 -6.79 4.30 9.51
CA GLY A 78 -5.72 4.42 10.50
C GLY A 78 -4.95 5.73 10.37
N GLU A 79 -3.93 5.87 11.22
CA GLU A 79 -3.11 7.07 11.32
C GLU A 79 -1.62 6.70 11.34
N ALA A 80 -0.81 7.50 10.67
CA ALA A 80 0.63 7.28 10.57
C ALA A 80 1.38 8.57 10.25
N ILE A 81 2.71 8.50 10.29
CA ILE A 81 3.59 9.51 9.68
C ILE A 81 4.30 8.87 8.50
N GLY A 82 4.07 9.42 7.31
CA GLY A 82 4.88 9.15 6.13
C GLY A 82 6.07 10.11 6.08
N ILE A 83 7.25 9.60 5.72
CA ILE A 83 8.44 10.41 5.47
C ILE A 83 8.92 10.13 4.05
N ILE A 84 9.01 11.17 3.22
CA ILE A 84 9.61 11.10 1.88
C ILE A 84 10.82 12.04 1.89
N GLU A 85 12.02 11.48 1.73
CA GLU A 85 13.29 12.16 2.00
C GLU A 85 13.28 12.85 3.37
N ASN A 86 13.19 14.18 3.42
CA ASN A 86 13.20 14.97 4.65
C ASN A 86 11.81 15.54 5.00
N ARG A 87 10.78 15.25 4.20
CA ARG A 87 9.43 15.78 4.39
C ARG A 87 8.58 14.78 5.14
N GLN A 88 8.08 15.20 6.30
CA GLN A 88 7.03 14.48 7.02
C GLN A 88 5.64 14.83 6.47
N ILE A 89 4.77 13.83 6.41
CA ILE A 89 3.41 13.91 5.91
C ILE A 89 2.53 13.16 6.91
N SER A 90 1.47 13.81 7.39
CA SER A 90 0.44 13.13 8.19
C SER A 90 -0.32 12.17 7.27
N TYR A 91 -0.36 10.89 7.63
CA TYR A 91 -1.12 9.86 6.94
C TYR A 91 -2.40 9.62 7.71
N GLU A 92 -3.51 10.14 7.19
CA GLU A 92 -4.87 9.95 7.69
C GLU A 92 -5.80 9.63 6.51
N PRO A 93 -6.99 9.04 6.73
CA PRO A 93 -7.87 8.63 5.63
C PRO A 93 -8.18 9.78 4.66
N GLY A 94 -7.93 9.55 3.38
CA GLY A 94 -8.03 10.58 2.33
C GLY A 94 -6.70 11.26 1.98
N THR A 95 -5.62 10.98 2.73
CA THR A 95 -4.27 11.41 2.35
C THR A 95 -3.78 10.63 1.13
N CYS A 96 -3.35 11.35 0.10
CA CYS A 96 -2.65 10.80 -1.06
C CYS A 96 -1.20 11.30 -1.07
N ALA A 97 -0.23 10.39 -0.90
CA ALA A 97 1.18 10.72 -0.99
C ALA A 97 1.75 10.21 -2.32
N VAL A 98 2.27 11.14 -3.12
CA VAL A 98 2.94 10.86 -4.39
C VAL A 98 4.44 10.76 -4.14
N ILE A 99 4.99 9.58 -4.37
CA ILE A 99 6.39 9.25 -4.12
C ILE A 99 7.10 9.14 -5.49
N PRO A 100 8.05 10.04 -5.78
CA PRO A 100 8.80 9.96 -7.02
C PRO A 100 9.73 8.74 -7.06
N GLN A 101 10.01 8.28 -8.28
CA GLN A 101 11.03 7.27 -8.55
C GLN A 101 12.36 7.60 -7.87
N GLY A 102 12.98 6.59 -7.29
CA GLY A 102 14.30 6.70 -6.67
C GLY A 102 14.33 7.52 -5.39
N LYS A 103 13.18 7.81 -4.75
CA LYS A 103 13.13 8.54 -3.48
C LYS A 103 12.99 7.61 -2.30
N ILE A 104 13.90 7.78 -1.33
CA ILE A 104 13.84 7.06 -0.05
C ILE A 104 12.60 7.54 0.71
N HIS A 105 11.85 6.59 1.23
CA HIS A 105 10.69 6.88 2.05
C HIS A 105 10.42 5.76 3.06
N ARG A 106 9.64 6.09 4.09
CA ARG A 106 9.17 5.19 5.14
C ARG A 106 7.81 5.61 5.67
N VAL A 107 7.13 4.70 6.35
CA VAL A 107 5.83 4.94 6.99
C VAL A 107 5.87 4.36 8.40
N VAL A 108 5.53 5.16 9.40
CA VAL A 108 5.47 4.74 10.81
C VAL A 108 4.02 4.80 11.28
N ALA A 109 3.41 3.65 11.58
CA ALA A 109 2.04 3.59 12.07
C ALA A 109 1.95 4.12 13.52
N GLY A 110 0.85 4.79 13.83
CA GLY A 110 0.52 5.23 15.18
C GLY A 110 -0.04 4.11 16.06
N ASP A 111 -0.99 4.46 16.92
CA ASP A 111 -1.59 3.53 17.90
C ASP A 111 -2.66 2.60 17.32
N GLN A 112 -2.96 2.73 16.01
CA GLN A 112 -3.92 1.92 15.29
C GLN A 112 -3.29 1.30 14.05
N ASP A 113 -3.85 0.17 13.61
CA ASP A 113 -3.48 -0.43 12.33
C ASP A 113 -3.76 0.56 11.18
N LEU A 114 -2.75 0.76 10.35
CA LEU A 114 -2.82 1.58 9.14
C LEU A 114 -3.13 0.70 7.93
N TYR A 115 -3.97 1.20 7.03
CA TYR A 115 -4.27 0.59 5.74
C TYR A 115 -4.01 1.60 4.61
N ILE A 116 -3.16 1.21 3.67
CA ILE A 116 -2.78 2.00 2.50
C ILE A 116 -3.09 1.21 1.24
N MET A 117 -3.68 1.86 0.25
CA MET A 117 -3.74 1.33 -1.10
C MET A 117 -2.55 1.88 -1.90
N ALA A 118 -1.50 1.07 -2.03
CA ALA A 118 -0.27 1.43 -2.72
C ALA A 118 -0.34 1.03 -4.20
N LYS A 119 0.00 1.95 -5.11
CA LYS A 119 0.08 1.68 -6.56
C LYS A 119 1.48 1.97 -7.05
N PHE A 120 1.96 1.13 -7.95
CA PHE A 120 3.26 1.28 -8.59
C PHE A 120 3.11 1.44 -10.08
N ILE A 121 3.79 2.41 -10.66
CA ILE A 121 3.78 2.73 -12.09
C ILE A 121 5.23 2.88 -12.59
N PRO A 122 5.76 1.98 -13.45
CA PRO A 122 5.16 0.72 -13.91
C PRO A 122 4.93 -0.27 -12.75
N ALA A 123 4.34 -1.43 -13.04
CA ALA A 123 4.07 -2.46 -12.03
C ALA A 123 5.35 -2.91 -11.29
N LEU A 124 5.24 -3.14 -9.97
CA LEU A 124 6.33 -3.68 -9.15
C LEU A 124 6.33 -5.21 -9.11
N LEU A 125 5.15 -5.82 -9.24
CA LEU A 125 4.86 -7.26 -9.23
C LEU A 125 3.74 -7.52 -10.22
#